data_AF-A0A4R5UIK4-F1
#
_entry.id   AF-A0A4R5UIK4-F1
#
_cell.length_a   1.000
_cell.length_b   1.000
_cell.length_c   1.000
_cell.angle_alpha   90.00
_cell.angle_beta   90.00
_cell.angle_gamma   90.00
#
_symmetry.space_group_name_H-M   'P 1'
#
loop_
_entity.id
_entity.type
_entity.pdbx_description
1 polymer ?
#
loop_
_entity_poly.entity_id
_entity_poly.type
_entity_poly.pdbx_seq_one_letter_code
_entity_poly.pdbx_strand_id
1 'polypeptide(L)'
;MPTSRGLSPFLPFLAVGLALSSCQSKPVAVRANPSALDVMEKVAVSANRCWFKSGDPAFKSYSFAPELTSFSDRPRILLTRKGSADIRPLLVVQAEGRPARLSAFGPLMNEPIAGRINTDVNKWSSGSTGC
;
A
#
# COMPACT_ATOMS: atom_id res chain seq x y z
N MET A 1 91.96 -8.94 20.84
CA MET A 1 91.30 -9.68 19.75
C MET A 1 89.86 -9.20 19.66
N PRO A 2 89.40 -8.72 18.49
CA PRO A 2 88.12 -8.04 18.33
C PRO A 2 87.01 -9.06 18.02
N THR A 3 85.81 -8.84 18.54
CA THR A 3 84.60 -9.49 18.01
C THR A 3 83.61 -8.45 17.54
N SER A 4 83.03 -8.81 16.40
CA SER A 4 82.57 -7.94 15.33
C SER A 4 81.19 -7.33 15.58
N ARG A 5 81.03 -6.13 15.01
CA ARG A 5 79.77 -5.43 14.77
C ARG A 5 78.81 -6.31 13.96
N GLY A 6 77.55 -6.36 14.39
CA GLY A 6 76.40 -6.77 13.59
C GLY A 6 75.36 -5.66 13.60
N LEU A 7 75.29 -4.89 12.52
CA LEU A 7 74.30 -3.85 12.28
C LEU A 7 73.03 -4.54 11.76
N SER A 8 71.90 -4.43 12.46
CA SER A 8 70.62 -4.98 11.99
C SER A 8 69.65 -3.84 11.70
N PRO A 9 69.27 -3.60 10.43
CA PRO A 9 68.28 -2.60 10.06
C PRO A 9 66.90 -3.26 10.05
N PHE A 10 66.14 -3.13 11.14
CA PHE A 10 64.71 -3.46 11.08
C PHE A 10 63.94 -2.26 10.54
N LEU A 11 63.79 -2.24 9.21
CA LEU A 11 62.86 -1.37 8.49
C LEU A 11 61.40 -1.71 8.92
N PRO A 12 60.50 -0.72 8.97
CA PRO A 12 59.14 -0.87 9.44
C PRO A 12 58.29 -1.52 8.35
N PHE A 13 57.47 -2.51 8.72
CA PHE A 13 56.56 -3.14 7.77
C PHE A 13 55.15 -3.26 8.33
N LEU A 14 54.20 -2.92 7.47
CA LEU A 14 52.79 -3.28 7.50
C LEU A 14 51.80 -2.34 8.23
N ALA A 15 51.65 -1.14 7.69
CA ALA A 15 50.40 -0.39 7.77
C ALA A 15 49.65 -0.47 6.43
N VAL A 16 48.98 -1.57 6.10
CA VAL A 16 47.95 -1.61 5.04
C VAL A 16 46.98 -2.76 5.32
N GLY A 17 45.76 -2.47 5.74
CA GLY A 17 44.77 -3.52 6.02
C GLY A 17 43.38 -3.04 6.44
N LEU A 18 42.89 -1.91 5.92
CA LEU A 18 41.55 -1.40 6.24
C LEU A 18 40.93 -0.71 5.03
N ALA A 19 40.55 -1.44 3.97
CA ALA A 19 39.88 -0.80 2.82
C ALA A 19 38.99 -1.71 1.94
N LEU A 20 38.38 -2.79 2.44
CA LEU A 20 37.47 -3.61 1.62
C LEU A 20 36.20 -4.02 2.37
N SER A 21 35.34 -3.05 2.72
CA SER A 21 34.00 -3.33 3.28
C SER A 21 32.87 -2.45 2.73
N SER A 22 33.01 -1.83 1.53
CA SER A 22 31.98 -0.90 1.02
C SER A 22 31.02 -1.46 -0.03
N CYS A 23 31.04 -2.75 -0.35
CA CYS A 23 30.08 -3.37 -1.27
C CYS A 23 29.17 -4.37 -0.56
N GLN A 24 28.35 -3.87 0.37
CA GLN A 24 27.17 -4.60 0.85
C GLN A 24 26.02 -4.26 -0.11
N SER A 25 25.78 -5.14 -1.09
CA SER A 25 24.63 -5.07 -1.98
C SER A 25 23.36 -5.14 -1.14
N LYS A 26 22.63 -4.02 -1.03
CA LYS A 26 21.36 -3.99 -0.32
C LYS A 26 20.41 -4.98 -0.99
N PRO A 27 19.86 -5.98 -0.29
CA PRO A 27 18.87 -6.87 -0.87
C PRO A 27 17.67 -6.02 -1.32
N VAL A 28 17.39 -6.04 -2.62
CA VAL A 28 16.17 -5.45 -3.17
C VAL A 28 15.02 -6.29 -2.65
N ALA A 29 14.23 -5.72 -1.73
CA ALA A 29 13.03 -6.38 -1.24
C ALA A 29 12.10 -6.64 -2.44
N VAL A 30 11.92 -7.92 -2.78
CA VAL A 30 10.91 -8.34 -3.76
C VAL A 30 9.56 -8.01 -3.15
N ARG A 31 8.94 -6.90 -3.58
CA ARG A 31 7.58 -6.56 -3.15
C ARG A 31 6.64 -7.59 -3.75
N ALA A 32 6.04 -8.42 -2.92
CA ALA A 32 4.99 -9.33 -3.35
C ALA A 32 3.83 -8.52 -3.97
N ASN A 33 3.26 -9.04 -5.04
CA ASN A 33 2.07 -8.44 -5.66
C ASN A 33 0.92 -8.50 -4.65
N PRO A 34 0.32 -7.35 -4.27
CA PRO A 34 -0.74 -7.34 -3.27
C PRO A 34 -1.97 -8.07 -3.79
N SER A 35 -2.62 -8.82 -2.91
CA SER A 35 -3.85 -9.52 -3.23
C SER A 35 -5.06 -8.58 -3.28
N ALA A 36 -6.13 -9.02 -3.93
CA ALA A 36 -7.41 -8.32 -3.91
C ALA A 36 -7.87 -7.97 -2.48
N LEU A 37 -7.68 -8.89 -1.52
CA LEU A 37 -8.02 -8.67 -0.11
C LEU A 37 -7.14 -7.58 0.50
N ASP A 38 -5.82 -7.65 0.34
CA ASP A 38 -4.88 -6.66 0.88
C ASP A 38 -5.18 -5.24 0.38
N VAL A 39 -5.58 -5.13 -0.90
CA VAL A 39 -5.95 -3.85 -1.50
C VAL A 39 -7.30 -3.37 -0.98
N MET A 40 -8.30 -4.24 -0.93
CA MET A 40 -9.64 -3.85 -0.51
C MET A 40 -9.75 -3.54 0.97
N GLU A 41 -8.93 -4.14 1.84
CA GLU A 41 -8.81 -3.73 3.24
C GLU A 41 -8.36 -2.27 3.36
N LYS A 42 -7.32 -1.87 2.61
CA LYS A 42 -6.82 -0.49 2.59
C LYS A 42 -7.86 0.48 2.06
N VAL A 43 -8.54 0.11 0.97
CA VAL A 43 -9.62 0.91 0.38
C VAL A 43 -10.77 1.04 1.36
N ALA A 44 -11.21 -0.03 2.02
CA ALA A 44 -12.33 -0.01 2.95
C ALA A 44 -12.03 0.85 4.20
N VAL A 45 -10.85 0.72 4.79
CA VAL A 45 -10.44 1.53 5.93
C VAL A 45 -10.37 3.01 5.56
N SER A 46 -9.76 3.31 4.42
CA SER A 46 -9.61 4.70 3.95
C SER A 46 -10.95 5.32 3.57
N ALA A 47 -11.83 4.60 2.88
CA ALA A 47 -13.18 5.03 2.55
C ALA A 47 -14.00 5.32 3.80
N ASN A 48 -14.03 4.38 4.76
CA ASN A 48 -14.74 4.58 6.02
C ASN A 48 -14.24 5.84 6.75
N ARG A 49 -12.93 6.04 6.80
CA ARG A 49 -12.35 7.20 7.48
C ARG A 49 -12.60 8.51 6.72
N CYS A 50 -12.31 8.55 5.42
CA CYS A 50 -12.28 9.78 4.62
C CYS A 50 -13.62 10.19 4.04
N TRP A 51 -14.54 9.26 3.80
CA TRP A 51 -15.88 9.60 3.31
C TRP A 51 -16.90 9.66 4.44
N PHE A 52 -16.82 8.78 5.44
CA PHE A 52 -17.88 8.64 6.45
C PHE A 52 -17.51 9.24 7.81
N LYS A 53 -16.38 8.85 8.40
CA LYS A 53 -15.98 9.33 9.74
C LYS A 53 -15.55 10.80 9.73
N SER A 54 -14.99 11.30 8.63
CA SER A 54 -14.69 12.71 8.42
C SER A 54 -15.94 13.60 8.25
N GLY A 55 -17.11 13.01 7.95
CA GLY A 55 -18.33 13.76 7.68
C GLY A 55 -18.39 14.38 6.27
N ASP A 56 -17.80 13.72 5.27
CA ASP A 56 -17.72 14.25 3.91
C ASP A 56 -19.11 14.62 3.33
N PRO A 57 -19.32 15.88 2.90
CA PRO A 57 -20.61 16.32 2.38
C PRO A 57 -21.08 15.55 1.15
N ALA A 58 -20.16 15.02 0.33
CA ALA A 58 -20.49 14.28 -0.87
C ALA A 58 -20.98 12.85 -0.56
N PHE A 59 -20.65 12.31 0.61
CA PHE A 59 -20.98 10.94 0.99
C PHE A 59 -21.99 10.81 2.13
N LYS A 60 -22.34 11.92 2.82
CA LYS A 60 -23.24 11.94 3.99
C LYS A 60 -24.62 11.30 3.79
N SER A 61 -25.12 11.29 2.55
CA SER A 61 -26.42 10.72 2.17
C SER A 61 -26.40 9.21 1.95
N TYR A 62 -25.23 8.58 2.06
CA TYR A 62 -25.05 7.16 1.84
C TYR A 62 -24.72 6.42 3.14
N SER A 63 -24.95 5.11 3.12
CA SER A 63 -24.49 4.16 4.13
C SER A 63 -23.36 3.33 3.55
N PHE A 64 -22.39 2.95 4.37
CA PHE A 64 -21.21 2.19 3.99
C PHE A 64 -21.30 0.75 4.52
N ALA A 65 -21.02 -0.24 3.67
CA ALA A 65 -20.93 -1.64 4.05
C ALA A 65 -19.64 -2.27 3.47
N PRO A 66 -18.68 -2.69 4.33
CA PRO A 66 -17.54 -3.47 3.89
C PRO A 66 -17.89 -4.96 3.87
N GLU A 67 -17.76 -5.59 2.69
CA GLU A 67 -17.96 -7.01 2.46
C GLU A 67 -16.65 -7.65 1.99
N LEU A 68 -15.66 -7.65 2.89
CA LEU A 68 -14.32 -8.14 2.59
C LEU A 68 -14.20 -9.66 2.70
N THR A 69 -15.00 -10.27 3.59
CA THR A 69 -15.14 -11.72 3.70
C THR A 69 -16.13 -12.22 2.66
N SER A 70 -15.69 -12.27 1.40
CA SER A 70 -16.48 -12.87 0.33
C SER A 70 -15.92 -14.25 0.00
N PHE A 71 -16.76 -15.30 0.08
CA PHE A 71 -16.43 -16.67 -0.33
C PHE A 71 -16.06 -16.82 -1.82
N SER A 72 -16.16 -15.75 -2.60
CA SER A 72 -15.98 -15.71 -4.05
C SER A 72 -14.66 -15.06 -4.50
N ASP A 73 -13.69 -14.89 -3.60
CA ASP A 73 -12.40 -14.21 -3.86
C ASP A 73 -12.52 -12.78 -4.42
N ARG A 74 -13.68 -12.14 -4.21
CA ARG A 74 -14.03 -10.80 -4.70
C ARG A 74 -14.48 -9.90 -3.54
N PRO A 75 -13.53 -9.45 -2.69
CA PRO A 75 -13.82 -8.50 -1.64
C PRO A 75 -14.38 -7.20 -2.24
N ARG A 76 -15.39 -6.62 -1.58
CA ARG A 76 -16.04 -5.40 -2.06
C ARG A 76 -16.42 -4.46 -0.93
N ILE A 77 -16.59 -3.19 -1.25
CA ILE A 77 -17.32 -2.21 -0.43
C ILE A 77 -18.55 -1.75 -1.20
N LEU A 78 -19.62 -1.49 -0.47
CA LEU A 78 -20.90 -1.05 -1.01
C LEU A 78 -21.29 0.28 -0.38
N LEU A 79 -21.86 1.15 -1.20
CA LEU A 79 -22.60 2.31 -0.72
C LEU A 79 -24.07 2.15 -1.08
N THR A 80 -24.94 2.30 -0.08
CA THR A 80 -26.39 2.28 -0.24
C THR A 80 -26.98 3.63 0.16
N ARG A 81 -28.27 3.86 -0.09
CA ARG A 81 -28.95 5.07 0.38
C ARG A 81 -29.13 5.01 1.90
N LYS A 82 -28.68 6.04 2.62
CA LYS A 82 -28.85 6.11 4.06
C LYS A 82 -30.34 6.22 4.44
N GLY A 83 -30.78 5.40 5.39
CA GLY A 83 -32.15 5.42 5.91
C GLY A 83 -33.23 4.91 4.95
N SER A 84 -32.85 4.27 3.84
CA SER A 84 -33.79 3.63 2.92
C SER A 84 -33.97 2.15 3.26
N ALA A 85 -35.17 1.63 3.08
CA ALA A 85 -35.41 0.18 3.05
C ALA A 85 -34.88 -0.48 1.77
N ASP A 86 -34.54 0.33 0.76
CA ASP A 86 -33.91 -0.14 -0.47
C ASP A 86 -32.41 -0.44 -0.22
N ILE A 87 -32.08 -1.72 -0.16
CA ILE A 87 -30.72 -2.21 0.08
C ILE A 87 -29.87 -2.27 -1.20
N ARG A 88 -30.38 -1.80 -2.35
CA ARG A 88 -29.63 -1.83 -3.62
C ARG A 88 -28.37 -0.96 -3.53
N PRO A 89 -27.18 -1.51 -3.85
CA PRO A 89 -25.96 -0.72 -3.92
C PRO A 89 -26.02 0.34 -5.02
N LEU A 90 -25.68 1.57 -4.67
CA LEU A 90 -25.50 2.69 -5.59
C LEU A 90 -24.05 2.80 -6.09
N LEU A 91 -23.11 2.27 -5.31
CA LEU A 91 -21.72 2.08 -5.70
C LEU A 91 -21.25 0.73 -5.16
N VAL A 92 -20.56 0.00 -6.02
CA VAL A 92 -19.79 -1.17 -5.67
C VAL A 92 -18.35 -0.91 -6.09
N VAL A 93 -17.42 -1.06 -5.15
CA VAL A 93 -15.99 -1.09 -5.45
C VAL A 93 -15.50 -2.46 -5.03
N GLN A 94 -14.88 -3.19 -5.94
CA GLN A 94 -14.38 -4.54 -5.69
C GLN A 94 -12.99 -4.74 -6.29
N ALA A 95 -12.30 -5.77 -5.83
CA ALA A 95 -11.06 -6.21 -6.46
C ALA A 95 -11.05 -7.72 -6.70
N GLU A 96 -10.23 -8.16 -7.65
CA GLU A 96 -9.99 -9.58 -7.93
C GLU A 96 -8.53 -9.86 -8.30
N GLY A 97 -8.11 -11.11 -8.12
CA GLY A 97 -6.80 -11.59 -8.56
C GLY A 97 -5.59 -11.20 -7.70
N ARG A 98 -4.41 -11.58 -8.18
CA ARG A 98 -3.07 -11.29 -7.63
C ARG A 98 -2.10 -11.12 -8.82
N PRO A 99 -1.72 -9.90 -9.24
CA PRO A 99 -1.99 -8.62 -8.59
C PRO A 99 -3.47 -8.23 -8.63
N ALA A 100 -3.91 -7.51 -7.61
CA ALA A 100 -5.28 -7.00 -7.51
C ALA A 100 -5.67 -6.13 -8.71
N ARG A 101 -6.84 -6.39 -9.28
CA ARG A 101 -7.51 -5.54 -10.28
C ARG A 101 -8.75 -4.95 -9.64
N LEU A 102 -8.80 -3.62 -9.56
CA LEU A 102 -9.89 -2.87 -8.96
C LEU A 102 -10.93 -2.50 -10.02
N SER A 103 -12.19 -2.48 -9.61
CA SER A 103 -13.30 -2.00 -10.44
C SER A 103 -14.33 -1.28 -9.57
N ALA A 104 -14.83 -0.16 -10.08
CA ALA A 104 -15.90 0.61 -9.46
C ALA A 104 -17.07 0.73 -10.44
N PHE A 105 -18.28 0.41 -10.00
CA PHE A 105 -19.47 0.45 -10.85
C PHE A 105 -20.73 0.73 -10.02
N GLY A 106 -21.83 1.05 -10.72
CA GLY A 106 -23.12 1.39 -10.14
C GLY A 106 -23.58 2.81 -10.48
N PRO A 107 -24.81 3.19 -10.07
CA PRO A 107 -25.38 4.50 -10.34
C PRO A 107 -24.45 5.70 -10.06
N LEU A 108 -23.70 5.69 -8.95
CA LEU A 108 -22.82 6.82 -8.60
C LEU A 108 -21.66 7.03 -9.60
N MET A 109 -21.34 6.03 -10.42
CA MET A 109 -20.31 6.17 -11.45
C MET A 109 -20.78 6.93 -12.69
N ASN A 110 -22.08 7.23 -12.79
CA ASN A 110 -22.65 8.09 -13.84
C ASN A 110 -22.99 9.50 -13.34
N GLU A 111 -22.67 9.80 -12.09
CA GLU A 111 -22.93 11.09 -11.44
C GLU A 111 -21.64 11.95 -11.41
N PRO A 112 -21.74 13.26 -11.17
CA PRO A 112 -20.57 14.14 -11.07
C PRO A 112 -19.52 13.71 -10.02
N ILE A 113 -19.93 12.95 -9.00
CA ILE A 113 -19.05 12.41 -7.95
C ILE A 113 -18.12 11.28 -8.44
N ALA A 114 -18.39 10.68 -9.61
CA ALA A 114 -17.64 9.54 -10.14
C ALA A 114 -16.13 9.78 -10.26
N GLY A 115 -15.73 10.97 -10.74
CA GLY A 115 -14.31 11.33 -10.87
C GLY A 115 -13.59 11.35 -9.52
N ARG A 116 -14.29 11.78 -8.47
CA ARG A 116 -13.77 11.79 -7.11
C ARG A 116 -13.64 10.38 -6.55
N ILE A 117 -14.68 9.55 -6.72
CA ILE A 117 -14.66 8.13 -6.30
C ILE A 117 -13.45 7.42 -6.92
N ASN A 118 -13.24 7.56 -8.23
CA ASN A 118 -12.10 6.96 -8.91
C ASN A 118 -10.76 7.45 -8.37
N THR A 119 -10.63 8.76 -8.15
CA THR A 119 -9.39 9.36 -7.63
C THR A 119 -9.05 8.81 -6.25
N ASP A 120 -10.01 8.82 -5.34
CA ASP A 120 -9.84 8.38 -3.95
C ASP A 120 -9.52 6.88 -3.88
N VAL A 121 -10.31 6.04 -4.57
CA VAL A 121 -10.11 4.58 -4.60
C VAL A 121 -8.75 4.21 -5.19
N ASN A 122 -8.34 4.84 -6.30
CA ASN A 122 -7.04 4.59 -6.91
C ASN A 122 -5.89 5.01 -5.97
N LYS A 123 -6.00 6.20 -5.36
CA LYS A 123 -5.05 6.69 -4.36
C LYS A 123 -4.89 5.70 -3.20
N TRP A 124 -5.99 5.19 -2.65
CA TRP A 124 -5.94 4.24 -1.53
C TRP A 124 -5.45 2.85 -1.93
N SER A 125 -5.76 2.41 -3.16
CA SER A 125 -5.26 1.14 -3.68
C SER A 125 -3.73 1.11 -3.79
N SER A 126 -3.12 2.27 -4.08
CA SER A 126 -1.65 2.45 -4.08
C SER A 126 -1.04 2.57 -2.68
N GLY A 127 -1.86 2.53 -1.62
CA GLY A 127 -1.42 2.58 -0.23
C GLY A 127 -1.38 3.97 0.40
N SER A 128 -1.83 5.02 -0.29
CA SER A 128 -2.01 6.32 0.35
C SER A 128 -3.15 6.24 1.38
N THR A 129 -2.95 6.87 2.53
CA THR A 129 -3.96 6.98 3.58
C THR A 129 -4.42 8.42 3.75
N GLY A 130 -4.28 9.28 2.74
CA GLY A 130 -4.82 10.64 2.79
C GLY A 130 -6.29 10.68 2.37
N CYS A 131 -7.05 11.59 2.99
CA CYS A 131 -8.17 12.24 2.33
C CYS A 131 -7.53 13.36 1.49
#